data_AF-A0A3D5IDM4-F1
#
_entry.id   AF-A0A3D5IDM4-F1
#
_cell.length_a   1.000
_cell.length_b   1.000
_cell.length_c   1.000
_cell.angle_alpha   90.00
_cell.angle_beta   90.00
_cell.angle_gamma   90.00
#
_symmetry.space_group_name_H-M   'P 1'
#
loop_
_entity.id
_entity.type
_entity.pdbx_description
1 polymer ?
#
loop_
_entity_poly.entity_id
_entity_poly.type
_entity_poly.pdbx_seq_one_letter_code
_entity_poly.pdbx_strand_id
1 'polypeptide(L)'
;MNILYILLALGIIGHAINMYCDRILSIFPNGTLKLTNYNKLKEGDYAAKLMEGVSPSVPMRSGVLGVFSIVLEFCGYAALAAYAYQKAPVYGAILFAGTTFACIVSSAYHLKCGLAEYMFLKYVRDERAKGMMLDLIGSGASLRLCSLGMITFYITLMVAIITGAIGFPISALVFTILPIFIVMFPLQIVGTLHIAAMVSMLGWMFLI
;
A
#
# COMPACT_ATOMS: atom_id res chain seq x y z
N MET A 1 2.55 -25.82 11.51
CA MET A 1 2.55 -24.62 10.66
C MET A 1 3.64 -23.69 11.17
N ASN A 2 4.70 -23.45 10.38
CA ASN A 2 5.80 -22.57 10.78
C ASN A 2 5.28 -21.12 10.95
N ILE A 3 5.75 -20.41 11.98
CA ILE A 3 5.34 -19.03 12.31
C ILE A 3 5.44 -18.09 11.10
N LEU A 4 6.39 -18.31 10.20
CA LEU A 4 6.55 -17.52 8.97
C LEU A 4 5.31 -17.58 8.06
N TYR A 5 4.64 -18.74 7.96
CA TYR A 5 3.41 -18.86 7.17
C TYR A 5 2.25 -18.10 7.79
N ILE A 6 2.16 -18.08 9.12
CA ILE A 6 1.14 -17.30 9.84
C ILE A 6 1.35 -15.81 9.56
N LEU A 7 2.60 -15.35 9.66
CA LEU A 7 2.94 -13.95 9.41
C LEU A 7 2.70 -13.54 7.94
N LEU A 8 3.00 -14.41 6.97
CA LEU A 8 2.66 -14.20 5.56
C LEU A 8 1.14 -14.14 5.33
N ALA A 9 0.39 -15.04 5.96
CA ALA A 9 -1.08 -15.03 5.89
C ALA A 9 -1.67 -13.74 6.47
N LEU A 10 -1.13 -13.26 7.60
CA LEU A 10 -1.49 -11.95 8.14
C LEU A 10 -1.17 -10.83 7.15
N GLY A 11 -0.02 -10.87 6.49
CA GLY A 11 0.34 -9.92 5.45
C GLY A 11 -0.66 -9.86 4.30
N ILE A 12 -1.12 -11.03 3.83
CA ILE A 12 -2.15 -11.15 2.79
C ILE A 12 -3.47 -10.54 3.26
N ILE A 13 -3.90 -10.85 4.49
CA ILE A 13 -5.12 -10.29 5.10
C ILE A 13 -5.00 -8.76 5.21
N GLY A 14 -3.84 -8.26 5.66
CA GLY A 14 -3.54 -6.83 5.71
C GLY A 14 -3.75 -6.15 4.36
N HIS A 15 -3.11 -6.67 3.31
CA HIS A 15 -3.28 -6.15 1.96
C HIS A 15 -4.72 -6.24 1.44
N ALA A 16 -5.47 -7.28 1.79
CA ALA A 16 -6.88 -7.38 1.42
C ALA A 16 -7.73 -6.28 2.07
N ILE A 17 -7.50 -5.99 3.36
CA ILE A 17 -8.20 -4.91 4.07
C ILE A 17 -7.77 -3.55 3.52
N ASN A 18 -6.48 -3.34 3.25
CA ASN A 18 -6.00 -2.09 2.67
C ASN A 18 -6.53 -1.85 1.25
N MET A 19 -6.65 -2.90 0.43
CA MET A 19 -7.34 -2.82 -0.86
C MET A 19 -8.81 -2.39 -0.70
N TYR A 20 -9.51 -2.88 0.35
CA TYR A 20 -10.85 -2.42 0.67
C TYR A 20 -10.85 -0.93 1.07
N CYS A 21 -9.89 -0.48 1.88
CA CYS A 21 -9.69 0.92 2.25
C CYS A 21 -9.52 1.82 1.01
N ASP A 22 -8.67 1.44 0.06
CA ASP A 22 -8.48 2.17 -1.20
C ASP A 22 -9.78 2.27 -2.00
N ARG A 23 -10.54 1.17 -2.07
CA ARG A 23 -11.79 1.10 -2.81
C ARG A 23 -12.86 2.01 -2.23
N ILE A 24 -13.01 2.09 -0.91
CA ILE A 24 -14.00 2.98 -0.30
C ILE A 24 -13.61 4.47 -0.38
N LEU A 25 -12.35 4.79 -0.70
CA LEU A 25 -11.85 6.15 -0.97
C LEU A 25 -11.76 6.49 -2.47
N SER A 26 -12.00 5.52 -3.36
CA SER A 26 -11.85 5.74 -4.80
C SER A 26 -13.09 5.38 -5.61
N ILE A 27 -13.97 4.53 -5.08
CA ILE A 27 -15.21 4.12 -5.74
C ILE A 27 -16.37 4.78 -5.00
N PHE A 28 -16.85 5.88 -5.56
CA PHE A 28 -17.94 6.68 -5.01
C PHE A 28 -19.27 6.39 -5.72
N PRO A 29 -20.42 6.79 -5.15
CA PRO A 29 -21.72 6.62 -5.79
C PRO A 29 -21.80 7.24 -7.18
N ASN A 30 -21.11 8.38 -7.39
CA ASN A 30 -21.22 9.18 -8.61
C ASN A 30 -20.00 9.04 -9.54
N GLY A 31 -19.13 8.05 -9.29
CA GLY A 31 -17.99 7.78 -10.16
C GLY A 31 -16.81 7.16 -9.44
N THR A 32 -15.77 6.82 -10.21
CA THR A 32 -14.53 6.24 -9.68
C THR A 32 -13.37 7.19 -9.92
N LEU A 33 -12.62 7.48 -8.86
CA LEU A 33 -11.33 8.15 -8.92
C LEU A 33 -10.27 7.15 -9.40
N LYS A 34 -9.61 7.51 -10.49
CA LYS A 34 -8.50 6.76 -11.11
C LYS A 34 -7.34 7.72 -11.36
N LEU A 35 -6.16 7.17 -11.62
CA LEU A 35 -4.98 7.94 -12.02
C LEU A 35 -5.26 8.89 -13.19
N THR A 36 -6.09 8.47 -14.16
CA THR A 36 -6.41 9.23 -15.37
C THR A 36 -7.32 10.44 -15.15
N ASN A 37 -8.12 10.45 -14.08
CA ASN A 37 -9.02 11.55 -13.78
C ASN A 37 -8.69 12.25 -12.45
N TYR A 38 -7.61 11.88 -11.78
CA TYR A 38 -7.19 12.46 -10.50
C TYR A 38 -7.06 14.00 -10.56
N ASN A 39 -6.52 14.53 -11.66
CA ASN A 39 -6.37 15.98 -11.83
C ASN A 39 -7.71 16.73 -11.89
N LYS A 40 -8.81 16.05 -12.26
CA LYS A 40 -10.14 16.66 -12.30
C LYS A 40 -10.65 17.05 -10.91
N LEU A 41 -10.08 16.51 -9.83
CA LEU A 41 -10.40 16.95 -8.46
C LEU A 41 -10.15 18.45 -8.23
N LYS A 42 -9.30 19.08 -9.06
CA LYS A 42 -9.02 20.52 -9.00
C LYS A 42 -10.08 21.36 -9.72
N GLU A 43 -10.88 20.76 -10.58
CA GLU A 43 -11.76 21.45 -11.51
C GLU A 43 -13.15 21.69 -10.89
N GLY A 44 -13.53 22.96 -10.73
CA GLY A 44 -14.88 23.37 -10.34
C GLY A 44 -15.47 22.55 -9.19
N ASP A 45 -16.70 22.06 -9.39
CA ASP A 45 -17.45 21.26 -8.43
C ASP A 45 -17.26 19.74 -8.59
N TYR A 46 -16.28 19.29 -9.39
CA TYR A 46 -16.09 17.87 -9.71
C TYR A 46 -15.91 17.00 -8.46
N ALA A 47 -15.05 17.42 -7.52
CA ALA A 47 -14.83 16.69 -6.27
C ALA A 47 -16.11 16.59 -5.42
N ALA A 48 -16.88 17.69 -5.35
CA ALA A 48 -18.12 17.73 -4.58
C ALA A 48 -19.19 16.80 -5.18
N LYS A 49 -19.36 16.81 -6.50
CA LYS A 49 -20.26 15.90 -7.22
C LYS A 49 -19.83 14.44 -7.10
N LEU A 50 -18.55 14.17 -7.29
CA LEU A 50 -18.00 12.82 -7.20
C LEU A 50 -18.32 12.17 -5.85
N MET A 51 -18.15 12.94 -4.76
CA MET A 51 -18.34 12.45 -3.38
C MET A 51 -19.71 12.80 -2.78
N GLU A 52 -20.66 13.24 -3.59
CA GLU A 52 -22.03 13.50 -3.12
C GLU A 52 -22.67 12.19 -2.61
N GLY A 53 -23.37 12.29 -1.47
CA GLY A 53 -23.93 11.11 -0.78
C GLY A 53 -22.93 10.31 0.08
N VAL A 54 -21.65 10.66 0.09
CA VAL A 54 -20.64 9.98 0.93
C VAL A 54 -20.63 10.58 2.34
N SER A 55 -20.69 9.71 3.36
CA SER A 55 -20.58 10.10 4.77
C SER A 55 -19.13 10.43 5.15
N PRO A 56 -18.87 11.48 5.96
CA PRO A 56 -17.54 11.76 6.51
C PRO A 56 -16.95 10.58 7.30
N SER A 57 -17.78 9.71 7.90
CA SER A 57 -17.27 8.56 8.64
C SER A 57 -16.54 7.54 7.75
N VAL A 58 -16.77 7.54 6.43
CA VAL A 58 -16.17 6.59 5.49
C VAL A 58 -14.66 6.81 5.38
N PRO A 59 -14.15 8.03 5.07
CA PRO A 59 -12.72 8.25 5.06
C PRO A 59 -11.99 8.03 6.38
N MET A 60 -12.59 8.39 7.51
CA MET A 60 -11.97 8.13 8.82
C MET A 60 -11.88 6.63 9.13
N ARG A 61 -12.93 5.87 8.81
CA ARG A 61 -12.89 4.40 8.91
C ARG A 61 -11.80 3.82 8.02
N SER A 62 -11.67 4.31 6.79
CA SER A 62 -10.60 3.89 5.87
C SER A 62 -9.21 4.18 6.44
N GLY A 63 -8.98 5.38 6.97
CA GLY A 63 -7.69 5.77 7.56
C GLY A 63 -7.30 4.87 8.75
N VAL A 64 -8.23 4.63 9.69
CA VAL A 64 -7.97 3.78 10.87
C VAL A 64 -7.79 2.32 10.49
N LEU A 65 -8.67 1.77 9.64
CA LEU A 65 -8.52 0.40 9.15
C LEU A 65 -7.24 0.24 8.33
N GLY A 66 -6.83 1.26 7.58
CA GLY A 66 -5.60 1.23 6.82
C GLY A 66 -4.36 1.14 7.70
N VAL A 67 -4.30 1.93 8.79
CA VAL A 67 -3.21 1.81 9.78
C VAL A 67 -3.17 0.41 10.41
N PHE A 68 -4.32 -0.13 10.81
CA PHE A 68 -4.40 -1.51 11.31
C PHE A 68 -3.91 -2.53 10.28
N SER A 69 -4.30 -2.36 9.02
CA SER A 69 -3.91 -3.22 7.91
C SER A 69 -2.41 -3.23 7.69
N ILE A 70 -1.75 -2.06 7.79
CA ILE A 70 -0.30 -1.93 7.62
C ILE A 70 0.47 -2.69 8.70
N VAL A 71 -0.07 -2.80 9.92
CA VAL A 71 0.51 -3.65 10.97
C VAL A 71 0.50 -5.13 10.54
N LEU A 72 -0.57 -5.58 9.91
CA LEU A 72 -0.65 -6.94 9.38
C LEU A 72 0.26 -7.13 8.16
N GLU A 73 0.30 -6.17 7.24
CA GLU A 73 1.22 -6.17 6.09
C GLU A 73 2.68 -6.29 6.55
N PHE A 74 3.06 -5.54 7.58
CA PHE A 74 4.38 -5.61 8.20
C PHE A 74 4.74 -7.04 8.62
N CYS A 75 3.80 -7.80 9.18
CA CYS A 75 4.05 -9.20 9.52
C CYS A 75 4.52 -10.01 8.30
N GLY A 76 3.88 -9.85 7.14
CA GLY A 76 4.24 -10.58 5.92
C GLY A 76 5.64 -10.23 5.41
N TYR A 77 5.97 -8.94 5.34
CA TYR A 77 7.30 -8.50 4.92
C TYR A 77 8.40 -8.87 5.94
N ALA A 78 8.10 -8.75 7.23
CA ALA A 78 9.00 -9.15 8.31
C ALA A 78 9.26 -10.66 8.29
N ALA A 79 8.29 -11.49 7.90
CA ALA A 79 8.49 -12.92 7.74
C ALA A 79 9.53 -13.23 6.65
N LEU A 80 9.43 -12.57 5.50
CA LEU A 80 10.42 -12.74 4.43
C LEU A 80 11.79 -12.22 4.85
N ALA A 81 11.85 -11.08 5.55
CA ALA A 81 13.09 -10.55 6.11
C ALA A 81 13.73 -11.51 7.12
N ALA A 82 12.93 -12.13 8.00
CA ALA A 82 13.39 -13.11 8.99
C ALA A 82 13.91 -14.39 8.32
N TYR A 83 13.21 -14.89 7.29
CA TYR A 83 13.70 -16.00 6.47
C TYR A 83 15.05 -15.67 5.83
N ALA A 84 15.14 -14.50 5.17
CA ALA A 84 16.37 -14.05 4.53
C ALA A 84 17.50 -13.88 5.56
N TYR A 85 17.21 -13.40 6.77
CA TYR A 85 18.21 -13.21 7.83
C TYR A 85 18.87 -14.52 8.26
N GLN A 86 18.10 -15.62 8.33
CA GLN A 86 18.65 -16.93 8.68
C GLN A 86 19.65 -17.47 7.66
N LYS A 87 19.55 -17.04 6.40
CA LYS A 87 20.41 -17.48 5.30
C LYS A 87 21.54 -16.49 5.01
N ALA A 88 21.21 -15.20 5.03
CA ALA A 88 22.12 -14.11 4.74
C ALA A 88 21.76 -12.87 5.61
N PRO A 89 22.38 -12.74 6.79
CA PRO A 89 22.00 -11.75 7.80
C PRO A 89 21.95 -10.30 7.30
N VAL A 90 22.89 -9.91 6.42
CA VAL A 90 22.94 -8.55 5.86
C VAL A 90 21.70 -8.24 5.03
N TYR A 91 21.31 -9.13 4.11
CA TYR A 91 20.10 -8.95 3.30
C TYR A 91 18.86 -8.92 4.18
N GLY A 92 18.74 -9.87 5.13
CA GLY A 92 17.62 -9.91 6.06
C GLY A 92 17.48 -8.63 6.90
N ALA A 93 18.59 -8.08 7.40
CA ALA A 93 18.59 -6.84 8.17
C ALA A 93 18.15 -5.63 7.33
N ILE A 94 18.62 -5.53 6.08
CA ILE A 94 18.22 -4.44 5.17
C ILE A 94 16.74 -4.56 4.81
N LEU A 95 16.24 -5.77 4.51
CA LEU A 95 14.82 -6.02 4.27
C LEU A 95 13.98 -5.60 5.48
N PHE A 96 14.37 -6.00 6.68
CA PHE A 96 13.67 -5.67 7.92
C PHE A 96 13.64 -4.16 8.18
N ALA A 97 14.77 -3.47 8.01
CA ALA A 97 14.85 -2.02 8.16
C ALA A 97 13.99 -1.30 7.12
N GLY A 98 14.06 -1.72 5.85
CA GLY A 98 13.27 -1.15 4.76
C GLY A 98 11.76 -1.30 4.98
N THR A 99 11.28 -2.49 5.37
CA THR A 99 9.86 -2.69 5.65
C THR A 99 9.39 -1.95 6.89
N THR A 100 10.17 -1.94 7.98
CA THR A 100 9.83 -1.20 9.19
C THR A 100 9.65 0.29 8.88
N PHE A 101 10.62 0.87 8.17
CA PHE A 101 10.56 2.27 7.75
C PHE A 101 9.36 2.55 6.84
N ALA A 102 9.13 1.71 5.82
CA ALA A 102 8.02 1.86 4.90
C ALA A 102 6.66 1.80 5.62
N CYS A 103 6.45 0.82 6.51
CA CYS A 103 5.18 0.63 7.23
C CYS A 103 4.87 1.80 8.19
N ILE A 104 5.87 2.33 8.90
CA ILE A 104 5.69 3.50 9.78
C ILE A 104 5.20 4.71 8.96
N VAL A 105 5.90 5.01 7.86
CA VAL A 105 5.57 6.17 7.04
C VAL A 105 4.27 5.96 6.24
N SER A 106 4.01 4.74 5.78
CA SER A 106 2.76 4.36 5.10
C SER A 106 1.55 4.58 6.01
N SER A 107 1.68 4.25 7.30
CA SER A 107 0.61 4.47 8.29
C SER A 107 0.23 5.95 8.40
N ALA A 108 1.24 6.82 8.43
CA ALA A 108 1.03 8.27 8.40
C ALA A 108 0.38 8.72 7.08
N TYR A 109 0.78 8.15 5.94
CA TYR A 109 0.18 8.46 4.64
C TYR A 109 -1.29 8.07 4.55
N HIS A 110 -1.66 6.84 4.95
CA HIS A 110 -3.05 6.37 4.93
C HIS A 110 -3.96 7.22 5.83
N LEU A 111 -3.52 7.50 7.06
CA LEU A 111 -4.31 8.35 7.97
C LEU A 111 -4.45 9.77 7.42
N LYS A 112 -3.38 10.34 6.85
CA LYS A 112 -3.41 11.67 6.23
C LYS A 112 -4.40 11.74 5.05
N CYS A 113 -4.41 10.74 4.17
CA CYS A 113 -5.35 10.69 3.04
C CYS A 113 -6.81 10.58 3.53
N GLY A 114 -7.07 9.68 4.48
CA GLY A 114 -8.40 9.57 5.10
C GLY A 114 -8.85 10.86 5.80
N LEU A 115 -7.93 11.55 6.48
CA LEU A 115 -8.19 12.85 7.11
C LEU A 115 -8.50 13.92 6.06
N ALA A 116 -7.76 13.97 4.95
CA ALA A 116 -7.97 14.96 3.90
C ALA A 116 -9.39 14.88 3.31
N GLU A 117 -9.84 13.67 2.95
CA GLU A 117 -11.20 13.46 2.46
C GLU A 117 -12.26 13.67 3.54
N TYR A 118 -11.99 13.27 4.79
CA TYR A 118 -12.88 13.55 5.92
C TYR A 118 -13.14 15.05 6.07
N MET A 119 -12.08 15.86 6.03
CA MET A 119 -12.20 17.32 6.13
C MET A 119 -13.05 17.87 4.97
N PHE A 120 -12.83 17.39 3.75
CA PHE A 120 -13.65 17.81 2.62
C PHE A 120 -15.14 17.49 2.80
N LEU A 121 -15.46 16.27 3.24
CA LEU A 121 -16.84 15.84 3.46
C LEU A 121 -17.51 16.50 4.67
N LYS A 122 -16.74 16.77 5.74
CA LYS A 122 -17.26 17.33 6.99
C LYS A 122 -17.58 18.82 6.87
N TYR A 123 -16.81 19.56 6.07
CA TYR A 123 -16.90 21.02 5.93
C TYR A 123 -17.60 21.42 4.62
N VAL A 124 -18.82 20.89 4.40
CA VAL A 124 -19.79 21.29 3.34
C VAL A 124 -19.27 21.21 1.89
N ARG A 125 -18.12 20.57 1.64
CA ARG A 125 -17.55 20.36 0.30
C ARG A 125 -17.32 21.66 -0.49
N ASP A 126 -17.02 22.75 0.20
CA ASP A 126 -16.74 24.05 -0.43
C ASP A 126 -15.31 24.15 -0.99
N GLU A 127 -15.00 25.24 -1.70
CA GLU A 127 -13.68 25.46 -2.31
C GLU A 127 -12.54 25.50 -1.29
N ARG A 128 -12.80 25.99 -0.07
CA ARG A 128 -11.80 26.03 1.00
C ARG A 128 -11.49 24.63 1.49
N ALA A 129 -12.51 23.82 1.74
CA ALA A 129 -12.38 22.43 2.14
C ALA A 129 -11.69 21.60 1.05
N LYS A 130 -12.01 21.85 -0.22
CA LYS A 130 -11.34 21.23 -1.38
C LYS A 130 -9.85 21.60 -1.41
N GLY A 131 -9.52 22.87 -1.21
CA GLY A 131 -8.14 23.35 -1.13
C GLY A 131 -7.35 22.62 -0.03
N MET A 132 -7.88 22.56 1.19
CA MET A 132 -7.25 21.85 2.31
C MET A 132 -7.04 20.35 2.03
N MET A 133 -8.03 19.69 1.42
CA MET A 133 -7.91 18.29 1.01
C MET A 133 -6.77 18.10 -0.01
N LEU A 134 -6.74 18.93 -1.05
CA LEU A 134 -5.73 18.86 -2.10
C LEU A 134 -4.32 19.17 -1.57
N ASP A 135 -4.18 20.11 -0.64
CA ASP A 135 -2.90 20.43 0.01
C ASP A 135 -2.38 19.26 0.85
N LEU A 136 -3.25 18.65 1.65
CA LEU A 136 -2.90 17.47 2.48
C LEU A 136 -2.50 16.27 1.63
N ILE A 137 -3.28 15.95 0.58
CA ILE A 137 -2.96 14.83 -0.31
C ILE A 137 -1.71 15.14 -1.15
N GLY A 138 -1.57 16.39 -1.61
CA GLY A 138 -0.45 16.87 -2.42
C GLY A 138 0.89 16.91 -1.68
N SER A 139 0.88 16.96 -0.34
CA SER A 139 2.08 16.81 0.48
C SER A 139 2.69 15.41 0.32
N GLY A 140 3.61 15.28 -0.64
CA GLY A 140 4.18 13.99 -1.05
C GLY A 140 5.27 13.42 -0.14
N ALA A 141 5.62 14.09 0.96
CA ALA A 141 6.76 13.69 1.80
C ALA A 141 6.61 12.25 2.34
N SER A 142 5.45 11.94 2.91
CA SER A 142 5.17 10.59 3.44
C SER A 142 5.19 9.53 2.33
N LEU A 143 4.60 9.82 1.16
CA LEU A 143 4.60 8.89 0.04
C LEU A 143 6.03 8.63 -0.48
N ARG A 144 6.84 9.69 -0.65
CA ARG A 144 8.23 9.57 -1.13
C ARG A 144 9.09 8.77 -0.15
N LEU A 145 8.96 9.01 1.14
CA LEU A 145 9.69 8.27 2.18
C LEU A 145 9.22 6.81 2.26
N CYS A 146 7.92 6.54 2.20
CA CYS A 146 7.40 5.18 2.10
C CYS A 146 7.98 4.45 0.88
N SER A 147 7.96 5.10 -0.30
CA SER A 147 8.54 4.55 -1.53
C SER A 147 10.03 4.25 -1.39
N LEU A 148 10.79 5.06 -0.66
CA LEU A 148 12.21 4.79 -0.40
C LEU A 148 12.39 3.47 0.35
N GLY A 149 11.65 3.25 1.44
CA GLY A 149 11.70 1.99 2.20
C GLY A 149 11.30 0.77 1.36
N MET A 150 10.24 0.90 0.55
CA MET A 150 9.78 -0.18 -0.34
C MET A 150 10.78 -0.46 -1.47
N ILE A 151 11.38 0.57 -2.08
CA ILE A 151 12.41 0.40 -3.10
C ILE A 151 13.63 -0.31 -2.52
N THR A 152 14.08 0.08 -1.32
CA THR A 152 15.14 -0.63 -0.60
C THR A 152 14.77 -2.10 -0.42
N PHE A 153 13.56 -2.39 0.06
CA PHE A 153 13.10 -3.77 0.22
C PHE A 153 13.15 -4.56 -1.10
N TYR A 154 12.58 -4.02 -2.18
CA TYR A 154 12.50 -4.70 -3.47
C TYR A 154 13.86 -4.95 -4.10
N ILE A 155 14.74 -3.95 -4.11
CA ILE A 155 16.08 -4.09 -4.68
C ILE A 155 16.88 -5.11 -3.88
N THR A 156 16.86 -5.03 -2.55
CA THR A 156 17.56 -5.98 -1.69
C THR A 156 17.05 -7.41 -1.90
N LEU A 157 15.74 -7.62 -2.00
CA LEU A 157 15.16 -8.93 -2.27
C LEU A 157 15.59 -9.47 -3.64
N MET A 158 15.51 -8.64 -4.69
CA MET A 158 15.91 -9.05 -6.03
C MET A 158 17.39 -9.43 -6.09
N VAL A 159 18.28 -8.64 -5.47
CA VAL A 159 19.72 -8.96 -5.39
C VAL A 159 19.95 -10.25 -4.60
N ALA A 160 19.26 -10.45 -3.48
CA ALA A 160 19.37 -11.67 -2.67
C ALA A 160 18.94 -12.92 -3.45
N ILE A 161 17.92 -12.82 -4.31
CA ILE A 161 17.48 -13.90 -5.20
C ILE A 161 18.51 -14.13 -6.32
N ILE A 162 18.93 -13.08 -7.03
CA ILE A 162 19.87 -13.18 -8.17
C ILE A 162 21.22 -13.78 -7.75
N THR A 163 21.71 -13.40 -6.58
CA THR A 163 22.97 -13.92 -6.02
C THR A 163 22.83 -15.32 -5.40
N GLY A 164 21.61 -15.83 -5.27
CA GLY A 164 21.32 -17.10 -4.59
C GLY A 164 21.49 -17.06 -3.07
N ALA A 165 21.74 -15.90 -2.48
CA ALA A 165 22.10 -15.74 -1.06
C ALA A 165 21.05 -16.28 -0.08
N ILE A 166 19.78 -16.28 -0.48
CA ILE A 166 18.65 -16.75 0.35
C ILE A 166 18.08 -18.11 -0.10
N GLY A 167 18.73 -18.76 -1.08
CA GLY A 167 18.37 -20.10 -1.56
C GLY A 167 17.11 -20.18 -2.43
N PHE A 168 16.49 -19.05 -2.78
CA PHE A 168 15.39 -19.03 -3.74
C PHE A 168 15.89 -19.28 -5.17
N PRO A 169 15.12 -20.00 -6.02
CA PRO A 169 15.43 -20.10 -7.44
C PRO A 169 15.27 -18.74 -8.13
N ILE A 170 15.99 -18.52 -9.24
CA ILE A 170 15.90 -17.25 -10.02
C ILE A 170 14.45 -16.96 -10.47
N SER A 171 13.65 -17.99 -10.74
CA SER A 171 12.23 -17.85 -11.09
C SER A 171 11.40 -17.17 -9.99
N ALA A 172 11.87 -17.15 -8.74
CA ALA A 172 11.23 -16.42 -7.63
C ALA A 172 11.13 -14.91 -7.89
N LEU A 173 11.93 -14.35 -8.81
CA LEU A 173 11.80 -12.94 -9.22
C LEU A 173 10.41 -12.63 -9.74
N VAL A 174 9.71 -13.57 -10.38
CA VAL A 174 8.33 -13.40 -10.87
C VAL A 174 7.36 -13.11 -9.73
N PHE A 175 7.62 -13.67 -8.54
CA PHE A 175 6.82 -13.47 -7.34
C PHE A 175 7.29 -12.27 -6.51
N THR A 176 8.18 -11.42 -7.02
CA THR A 176 8.37 -10.09 -6.44
C THR A 176 7.20 -9.18 -6.84
N ILE A 177 6.89 -8.19 -6.01
CA ILE A 177 5.68 -7.35 -6.20
C ILE A 177 5.73 -6.60 -7.53
N LEU A 178 6.92 -6.16 -7.95
CA LEU A 178 7.10 -5.27 -9.09
C LEU A 178 6.67 -5.89 -10.43
N PRO A 179 7.11 -7.10 -10.84
CA PRO A 179 6.63 -7.77 -12.05
C PRO A 179 5.10 -7.91 -12.11
N ILE A 180 4.48 -8.36 -11.01
CA ILE A 180 3.02 -8.55 -10.96
C ILE A 180 2.32 -7.20 -11.09
N PHE A 181 2.81 -6.18 -10.38
CA PHE A 181 2.28 -4.82 -10.48
C PHE A 181 2.37 -4.27 -11.91
N ILE A 182 3.51 -4.44 -12.59
CA ILE A 182 3.70 -3.96 -13.97
C ILE A 182 2.68 -4.58 -14.92
N VAL A 183 2.44 -5.89 -14.82
CA VAL A 183 1.45 -6.60 -15.66
C VAL A 183 0.04 -6.09 -15.40
N MET A 184 -0.29 -5.79 -14.15
CA MET A 184 -1.64 -5.34 -13.77
C MET A 184 -1.87 -3.84 -13.95
N PHE A 185 -0.81 -3.02 -13.98
CA PHE A 185 -0.89 -1.56 -14.02
C PHE A 185 -1.79 -1.00 -15.14
N PRO A 186 -1.77 -1.53 -16.38
CA PRO A 186 -2.65 -1.05 -17.45
C PRO A 186 -4.15 -1.19 -17.16
N LEU A 187 -4.55 -2.10 -16.27
CA LEU A 187 -5.95 -2.35 -15.92
C LEU A 187 -6.54 -1.24 -15.03
N GLN A 188 -5.68 -0.44 -14.38
CA GLN A 188 -6.08 0.64 -13.48
C GLN A 188 -7.11 0.21 -12.42
N ILE A 189 -6.95 -1.00 -11.87
CA ILE A 189 -7.78 -1.51 -10.79
C ILE A 189 -7.38 -0.81 -9.49
N VAL A 190 -8.36 -0.30 -8.75
CA VAL A 190 -8.11 0.31 -7.44
C VAL A 190 -7.55 -0.75 -6.48
N GLY A 191 -6.37 -0.47 -5.92
CA GLY A 191 -5.61 -1.39 -5.07
C GLY A 191 -4.75 -2.41 -5.83
N THR A 192 -4.37 -2.14 -7.08
CA THR A 192 -3.50 -3.04 -7.88
C THR A 192 -2.21 -3.42 -7.15
N LEU A 193 -1.59 -2.50 -6.42
CA LEU A 193 -0.37 -2.78 -5.64
C LEU A 193 -0.62 -3.81 -4.54
N HIS A 194 -1.77 -3.74 -3.86
CA HIS A 194 -2.16 -4.71 -2.83
C HIS A 194 -2.42 -6.09 -3.43
N ILE A 195 -3.03 -6.17 -4.61
CA ILE A 195 -3.22 -7.44 -5.32
C ILE A 195 -1.85 -8.06 -5.66
N ALA A 196 -0.94 -7.28 -6.22
CA ALA A 196 0.40 -7.73 -6.51
C ALA A 196 1.12 -8.25 -5.25
N ALA A 197 1.00 -7.52 -4.14
CA ALA A 197 1.58 -7.92 -2.86
C ALA A 197 0.99 -9.23 -2.29
N MET A 198 -0.33 -9.41 -2.36
CA MET A 198 -0.98 -10.65 -1.94
C MET A 198 -0.50 -11.85 -2.77
N VAL A 199 -0.43 -11.70 -4.09
CA VAL A 199 0.07 -12.76 -5.00
C VAL A 199 1.54 -13.07 -4.72
N SER A 200 2.36 -12.04 -4.48
CA SER A 200 3.77 -12.21 -4.06
C SER A 200 3.90 -13.00 -2.77
N MET A 201 3.16 -12.62 -1.72
CA MET A 201 3.21 -13.28 -0.41
C MET A 201 2.73 -14.74 -0.50
N LEU A 202 1.70 -15.02 -1.30
CA LEU A 202 1.28 -16.39 -1.62
C LEU A 202 2.41 -17.16 -2.30
N GLY A 203 3.09 -16.55 -3.28
CA GLY A 203 4.26 -17.14 -3.91
C GLY A 203 5.38 -17.46 -2.91
N TRP A 204 5.67 -16.53 -1.99
CA TRP A 204 6.69 -16.72 -0.97
C TRP A 204 6.35 -17.84 0.01
N MET A 205 5.07 -18.09 0.30
CA MET A 205 4.67 -19.25 1.12
C MET A 205 5.10 -20.58 0.48
N PHE A 206 5.18 -20.69 -0.84
CA PHE A 206 5.67 -21.90 -1.51
C PHE A 206 7.20 -21.98 -1.61
N LEU A 207 7.89 -20.86 -1.40
CA LEU A 207 9.34 -20.75 -1.53
C LEU A 207 10.09 -20.88 -0.19
N ILE A 208 9.40 -20.63 0.93
CA ILE A 208 9.90 -20.74 2.32
C ILE A 208 9.54 -22.09 2.91
#